data_AF-A0AB74JVT1-F1
#
_entry.id   AF-A0AB74JVT1-F1
#
_cell.length_a   1.000
_cell.length_b   1.000
_cell.length_c   1.000
_cell.angle_alpha   90.00
_cell.angle_beta   90.00
_cell.angle_gamma   90.00
#
_symmetry.space_group_name_H-M   'P 1'
#
loop_
_entity.id
_entity.type
_entity.pdbx_description
1 polymer ?
#
loop_
_entity_poly.entity_id
_entity_poly.type
_entity_poly.pdbx_seq_one_letter_code
_entity_poly.pdbx_strand_id
1 'polypeptide(L)'
;MLPQPDPQTLSSNPHFAALWKDLTTTKIQRNGVSKSVALDAGTVKTRELLKQKRVEIAQREVLEDAVRHVAFGEEGLSGELRETAQIVSAQLDGKLDPQDKDIVAVEVEEFMKNIDTIRTAVESHMEQNVVLLCQILDPTQQQADPSTLPTQIQALQTDVDEAKWQLGAKRIELAGSLTQLLKTNAQLMQTAIRILEQVVHGSVGRYTRARAEHLATVARGLEKRLLVARKTVAGQVYDERAEEQLRGKKGELEARSAGLRRRLRDREQWLERLEGVAGLKEAVEEMERMKDEISRVKEEVGRLERGG
;
A
#
# COMPACT_ATOMS: atom_id res chain seq x y z
N MET A 1 9.71 29.07 17.83
CA MET A 1 8.36 28.93 18.42
C MET A 1 8.13 27.45 18.70
N LEU A 2 7.68 27.11 19.92
CA LEU A 2 7.19 25.76 20.19
C LEU A 2 5.91 25.54 19.34
N PRO A 3 5.71 24.36 18.75
CA PRO A 3 4.55 24.08 17.89
C PRO A 3 3.24 24.27 18.68
N GLN A 4 2.25 24.93 18.10
CA GLN A 4 0.97 25.14 18.78
C GLN A 4 0.31 23.78 19.07
N PRO A 5 -0.08 23.50 20.34
CA PRO A 5 -0.76 22.26 20.68
C PRO A 5 -2.15 22.21 20.05
N ASP A 6 -2.64 21.00 19.81
CA ASP A 6 -3.99 20.77 19.29
C ASP A 6 -5.04 21.43 20.22
N PRO A 7 -5.99 22.24 19.69
CA PRO A 7 -7.05 22.87 20.47
C PRO A 7 -7.87 21.87 21.29
N GLN A 8 -8.02 20.62 20.82
CA GLN A 8 -8.69 19.58 21.61
C GLN A 8 -7.90 19.25 22.88
N THR A 9 -6.58 19.10 22.79
CA THR A 9 -5.71 18.83 23.94
C THR A 9 -5.69 19.98 24.94
N LEU A 10 -5.72 21.22 24.47
CA LEU A 10 -5.83 22.41 25.33
C LEU A 10 -7.18 22.49 26.07
N SER A 11 -8.26 22.04 25.43
CA SER A 11 -9.59 21.99 26.05
C SER A 11 -9.73 20.83 27.05
N SER A 12 -9.10 19.68 26.78
CA SER A 12 -9.17 18.51 27.64
C SER A 12 -8.26 18.60 28.87
N ASN A 13 -7.20 19.42 28.82
CA ASN A 13 -6.26 19.59 29.92
C ASN A 13 -6.03 21.09 30.25
N PRO A 14 -6.83 21.66 31.16
CA PRO A 14 -6.75 23.09 31.51
C PRO A 14 -5.44 23.46 32.22
N HIS A 15 -4.83 22.53 32.97
CA HIS A 15 -3.53 22.76 33.61
C HIS A 15 -2.40 22.87 32.57
N PHE A 16 -2.42 22.03 31.54
CA PHE A 16 -1.48 22.11 30.43
C PHE A 16 -1.67 23.41 29.63
N ALA A 17 -2.91 23.84 29.40
CA ALA A 17 -3.19 25.11 28.73
C ALA A 17 -2.64 26.32 29.52
N ALA A 18 -2.80 26.33 30.85
CA ALA A 18 -2.24 27.37 31.73
C ALA A 18 -0.70 27.38 31.70
N LEU A 19 -0.07 26.20 31.78
CA LEU A 19 1.38 26.06 31.70
C LEU A 19 1.94 26.47 30.33
N TRP A 20 1.28 26.07 29.24
CA TRP A 20 1.65 26.48 27.88
C TRP A 20 1.57 27.99 27.71
N LYS A 21 0.51 28.61 28.22
CA LYS A 21 0.35 30.07 28.21
C LYS A 21 1.47 30.72 29.01
N ASP A 22 1.75 30.28 30.25
CA ASP A 22 2.82 30.84 31.07
C ASP A 22 4.22 30.65 30.44
N LEU A 23 4.49 29.50 29.83
CA LEU A 23 5.74 29.24 29.12
C LEU A 23 5.92 30.17 27.93
N THR A 24 4.88 30.34 27.11
CA THR A 24 4.93 31.12 25.87
C THR A 24 4.83 32.63 26.10
N THR A 25 4.15 33.09 27.14
CA THR A 25 4.01 34.53 27.45
C THR A 25 5.04 35.03 28.44
N THR A 26 5.35 34.25 29.47
CA THR A 26 6.08 34.72 30.65
C THR A 26 7.50 34.17 30.69
N LYS A 27 7.72 32.90 30.35
CA LYS A 27 9.00 32.23 30.61
C LYS A 27 9.94 32.15 29.42
N ILE A 28 9.47 32.11 28.17
CA ILE A 28 10.33 31.89 26.99
C ILE A 28 10.29 33.11 26.06
N GLN A 29 11.44 33.48 25.49
CA GLN A 29 11.57 34.51 24.44
C GLN A 29 11.34 33.92 23.03
N ARG A 30 11.13 34.77 22.02
CA ARG A 30 10.89 34.33 20.62
C ARG A 30 11.97 33.38 20.07
N ASN A 31 13.21 33.51 20.56
CA ASN A 31 14.38 32.69 20.25
C ASN A 31 14.45 31.34 21.01
N GLY A 32 13.50 31.04 21.90
CA GLY A 32 13.48 29.80 22.68
C GLY A 32 14.28 29.83 23.99
N VAL A 33 14.87 30.97 24.35
CA VAL A 33 15.63 31.12 25.61
C VAL A 33 14.70 31.50 26.75
N SER A 34 14.94 30.91 27.94
CA SER A 34 14.21 31.31 29.15
C SER A 34 14.50 32.77 29.51
N LYS A 35 13.47 33.57 29.79
CA LYS A 35 13.57 34.96 30.22
C LYS A 35 14.38 35.11 31.50
N SER A 36 14.31 34.16 32.43
CA SER A 36 15.10 34.20 33.68
C SER A 36 16.60 34.09 33.41
N VAL A 37 16.99 33.23 32.47
CA VAL A 37 18.39 33.06 32.04
C VAL A 37 18.85 34.24 31.20
N ALA A 38 17.94 34.91 30.48
CA ALA A 38 18.25 36.11 29.72
C ALA A 38 18.42 37.37 30.59
N LEU A 39 17.78 37.41 31.77
CA LEU A 39 17.80 38.54 32.70
C LEU A 39 18.83 38.40 33.84
N ASP A 40 19.46 37.23 33.98
CA ASP A 40 20.51 37.03 34.97
C ASP A 40 21.72 37.91 34.68
N ALA A 41 22.11 38.75 35.64
CA ALA A 41 23.22 39.67 35.49
C ALA A 41 24.55 38.94 35.18
N GLY A 42 24.73 37.70 35.66
CA GLY A 42 25.90 36.88 35.34
C GLY A 42 25.94 36.44 33.87
N THR A 43 24.80 36.03 33.31
CA THR A 43 24.71 35.60 31.90
C THR A 43 24.79 36.78 30.93
N VAL A 44 24.26 37.94 31.33
CA VAL A 44 24.38 39.19 30.56
C VAL A 44 25.85 39.62 30.46
N LYS A 45 26.56 39.68 31.60
CA LYS A 45 27.99 40.04 31.62
C LYS A 45 28.86 39.08 30.81
N THR A 46 28.62 37.78 30.93
CA THR A 46 29.37 36.79 30.14
C THR A 46 29.09 36.91 28.65
N ARG A 47 27.86 37.22 28.23
CA ARG A 47 27.54 37.52 26.83
C ARG A 47 28.22 38.78 26.31
N GLU A 48 28.29 39.83 27.11
CA GLU A 48 29.00 41.06 26.75
C GLU A 48 30.50 40.80 26.58
N LEU A 49 31.13 40.12 27.52
CA LEU A 49 32.54 39.70 27.42
C LEU A 49 32.78 38.83 26.20
N LEU A 50 31.90 37.87 25.95
CA LEU A 50 32.00 36.98 24.80
C LEU A 50 31.84 37.76 23.49
N LYS A 51 30.93 38.74 23.43
CA LYS A 51 30.78 39.64 22.29
C LYS A 51 32.05 40.46 22.06
N GLN A 52 32.64 41.02 23.13
CA GLN A 52 33.92 41.74 23.05
C GLN A 52 35.02 40.84 22.50
N LYS A 53 35.19 39.63 23.05
CA LYS A 53 36.19 38.66 22.57
C LYS A 53 35.96 38.22 21.13
N ARG A 54 34.71 38.05 20.70
CA ARG A 54 34.39 37.77 19.29
C ARG A 54 34.76 38.93 18.38
N VAL A 55 34.51 40.16 18.80
CA VAL A 55 34.89 41.35 18.02
C VAL A 55 36.41 41.46 17.95
N GLU A 56 37.12 41.26 19.05
CA GLU A 56 38.60 41.25 19.08
C GLU A 56 39.18 40.19 18.13
N ILE A 57 38.63 38.96 18.15
CA ILE A 57 39.06 37.88 17.26
C ILE A 57 38.76 38.23 15.80
N ALA A 58 37.54 38.68 15.49
CA ALA A 58 37.17 39.06 14.12
C ALA A 58 38.01 40.22 13.58
N GLN A 59 38.34 41.21 14.42
CA GLN A 59 39.25 42.30 14.05
C GLN A 59 40.64 41.77 13.71
N ARG A 60 41.15 40.82 14.50
CA ARG A 60 42.45 40.19 14.23
C ARG A 60 42.42 39.38 12.94
N GLU A 61 41.42 38.53 12.73
CA GLU A 61 41.26 37.72 11.52
C GLU A 61 41.20 38.59 10.26
N VAL A 62 40.43 39.69 10.29
CA VAL A 62 40.33 40.63 9.17
C VAL A 62 41.68 41.29 8.87
N LEU A 63 42.44 41.68 9.91
CA LEU A 63 43.76 42.27 9.74
C LEU A 63 44.79 41.24 9.23
N GLU A 64 44.77 40.02 9.76
CA GLU A 64 45.64 38.92 9.31
C GLU A 64 45.38 38.59 7.84
N ASP A 65 44.12 38.46 7.43
CA ASP A 65 43.73 38.24 6.03
C ASP A 65 44.14 39.41 5.13
N ALA A 66 44.00 40.66 5.59
CA ALA A 66 44.40 41.82 4.82
C ALA A 66 45.93 41.90 4.63
N VAL A 67 46.71 41.65 5.70
CA VAL A 67 48.19 41.57 5.63
C VAL A 67 48.61 40.43 4.70
N ARG A 68 47.95 39.28 4.79
CA ARG A 68 48.21 38.14 3.92
C ARG A 68 47.95 38.48 2.46
N HIS A 69 46.83 39.14 2.16
CA HIS A 69 46.52 39.53 0.79
C HIS A 69 47.56 40.49 0.21
N VAL A 70 48.00 41.48 1.00
CA VAL A 70 49.04 42.44 0.59
C VAL A 70 50.41 41.76 0.45
N ALA A 71 50.74 40.79 1.30
CA ALA A 71 51.99 40.04 1.25
C ALA A 71 52.10 39.12 0.02
N PHE A 72 51.00 38.46 -0.37
CA PHE A 72 50.96 37.56 -1.54
C PHE A 72 50.45 38.24 -2.82
N GLY A 73 50.03 39.51 -2.75
CA GLY A 73 49.54 40.30 -3.88
C GLY A 73 50.66 40.80 -4.80
N GLU A 74 50.31 41.09 -6.05
CA GLU A 74 51.27 41.62 -7.04
C GLU A 74 51.48 43.13 -6.89
N GLU A 75 50.50 43.84 -6.32
CA GLU A 75 50.46 45.30 -6.22
C GLU A 75 50.60 45.78 -4.75
N GLY A 76 51.41 46.81 -4.52
CA GLY A 76 51.44 47.55 -3.23
C GLY A 76 52.77 47.52 -2.45
N LEU A 77 53.52 46.42 -2.47
CA LEU A 77 54.81 46.29 -1.76
C LEU A 77 55.99 46.08 -2.71
N SER A 78 57.15 46.66 -2.37
CA SER A 78 58.44 46.36 -3.04
C SER A 78 58.86 44.91 -2.79
N GLY A 79 59.70 44.34 -3.67
CA GLY A 79 60.07 42.91 -3.63
C GLY A 79 60.60 42.44 -2.27
N GLU A 80 61.53 43.18 -1.68
CA GLU A 80 62.15 42.84 -0.38
C GLU A 80 61.15 42.97 0.80
N LEU A 81 60.29 44.01 0.79
CA LEU A 81 59.23 44.18 1.79
C LEU A 81 58.11 43.15 1.65
N ARG A 82 57.90 42.63 0.45
CA ARG A 82 56.93 41.58 0.18
C ARG A 82 57.38 40.24 0.75
N GLU A 83 58.66 39.88 0.56
CA GLU A 83 59.23 38.66 1.12
C GLU A 83 59.19 38.67 2.64
N THR A 84 59.58 39.78 3.28
CA THR A 84 59.49 39.95 4.74
C THR A 84 58.03 39.89 5.22
N ALA A 85 57.08 40.53 4.52
CA ALA A 85 55.66 40.44 4.84
C ALA A 85 55.07 39.03 4.68
N GLN A 86 55.54 38.23 3.71
CA GLN A 86 55.12 36.83 3.53
C GLN A 86 55.57 35.96 4.70
N ILE A 87 56.80 36.15 5.16
CA ILE A 87 57.36 35.41 6.29
C ILE A 87 56.61 35.78 7.59
N VAL A 88 56.35 37.07 7.82
CA VAL A 88 55.55 37.52 8.97
C VAL A 88 54.11 37.02 8.89
N SER A 89 53.48 37.01 7.70
CA SER A 89 52.16 36.44 7.49
C SER A 89 52.12 34.93 7.79
N ALA A 90 53.15 34.17 7.40
CA ALA A 90 53.27 32.76 7.73
C ALA A 90 53.45 32.51 9.24
N GLN A 91 54.14 33.41 9.94
CA GLN A 91 54.25 33.39 11.40
C GLN A 91 52.91 33.68 12.09
N LEU A 92 52.14 34.66 11.59
CA LEU A 92 50.79 35.00 12.09
C LEU A 92 49.79 33.86 11.88
N ASP A 93 49.86 33.17 10.74
CA ASP A 93 49.08 31.95 10.44
C ASP A 93 49.45 30.75 11.35
N GLY A 94 50.49 30.87 12.19
CA GLY A 94 50.98 29.79 13.04
C GLY A 94 51.65 28.65 12.28
N LYS A 95 52.12 28.90 11.05
CA LYS A 95 52.77 27.89 10.19
C LYS A 95 54.27 27.72 10.47
N LEU A 96 54.85 28.56 11.34
CA LEU A 96 56.23 28.47 11.75
C LEU A 96 56.40 27.60 13.00
N ASP A 97 57.40 26.72 13.00
CA ASP A 97 57.77 25.97 14.19
C ASP A 97 58.34 26.91 15.26
N PRO A 98 58.16 26.60 16.56
CA PRO A 98 58.60 27.47 17.65
C PRO A 98 60.11 27.69 17.71
N GLN A 99 60.92 26.85 17.04
CA GLN A 99 62.37 27.00 16.93
C GLN A 99 62.79 28.02 15.86
N ASP A 100 61.95 28.24 14.85
CA ASP A 100 62.24 29.15 13.73
C ASP A 100 61.87 30.60 14.05
N LYS A 101 61.23 30.84 15.20
CA LYS A 101 60.83 32.18 15.66
C LYS A 101 62.01 33.11 15.89
N ASP A 102 63.14 32.57 16.35
CA ASP A 102 64.36 33.35 16.57
C ASP A 102 65.06 33.70 15.25
N ILE A 103 64.86 32.88 14.22
CA ILE A 103 65.43 33.08 12.88
C ILE A 103 64.70 34.21 12.16
N VAL A 104 63.37 34.24 12.29
CA VAL A 104 62.48 35.23 11.65
C VAL A 104 62.44 36.59 12.36
N ALA A 105 63.17 36.73 13.47
CA ALA A 105 63.18 37.97 14.26
C ALA A 105 63.71 39.18 13.46
N VAL A 106 64.65 38.97 12.54
CA VAL A 106 65.23 40.02 11.70
C VAL A 106 64.19 40.57 10.72
N GLU A 107 63.43 39.67 10.09
CA GLU A 107 62.36 40.00 9.15
C GLU A 107 61.19 40.69 9.85
N VAL A 108 60.90 40.32 11.12
CA VAL A 108 59.92 41.03 11.95
C VAL A 108 60.39 42.45 12.28
N GLU A 109 61.66 42.65 12.62
CA GLU A 109 62.20 43.99 12.86
C GLU A 109 62.16 44.87 11.59
N GLU A 110 62.46 44.28 10.43
CA GLU A 110 62.39 44.96 9.13
C GLU A 110 60.95 45.30 8.72
N PHE A 111 60.01 44.39 8.98
CA PHE A 111 58.58 44.62 8.82
C PHE A 111 58.09 45.78 9.72
N MET A 112 58.50 45.78 10.99
CA MET A 112 58.14 46.84 11.94
C MET A 112 58.76 48.21 11.58
N LYS A 113 59.95 48.24 10.98
CA LYS A 113 60.57 49.49 10.47
C LYS A 113 59.78 50.09 9.30
N ASN A 114 59.12 49.26 8.49
CA ASN A 114 58.37 49.68 7.31
C ASN A 114 56.85 49.62 7.52
N ILE A 115 56.40 49.58 8.78
CA ILE A 115 55.00 49.36 9.16
C ILE A 115 54.04 50.38 8.52
N ASP A 116 54.46 51.62 8.33
CA ASP A 116 53.61 52.66 7.72
C ASP A 116 53.31 52.37 6.25
N THR A 117 54.28 51.82 5.50
CA THR A 117 54.09 51.45 4.08
C THR A 117 53.18 50.24 3.95
N ILE A 118 53.34 49.26 4.85
CA ILE A 118 52.46 48.09 4.90
C ILE A 118 51.04 48.52 5.31
N ARG A 119 50.94 49.43 6.27
CA ARG A 119 49.67 49.98 6.74
C ARG A 119 48.92 50.68 5.60
N THR A 120 49.55 51.53 4.81
CA THR A 120 48.87 52.21 3.69
C THR A 120 48.39 51.22 2.63
N ALA A 121 49.19 50.18 2.34
CA ALA A 121 48.78 49.12 1.43
C ALA A 121 47.59 48.30 1.97
N VAL A 122 47.60 47.96 3.26
CA VAL A 122 46.48 47.29 3.94
C VAL A 122 45.24 48.16 3.99
N GLU A 123 45.38 49.45 4.33
CA GLU A 123 44.27 50.42 4.32
C GLU A 123 43.64 50.52 2.93
N SER A 124 44.45 50.63 1.87
CA SER A 124 43.94 50.67 0.49
C SER A 124 43.18 49.40 0.11
N HIS A 125 43.69 48.22 0.46
CA HIS A 125 43.00 46.94 0.21
C HIS A 125 41.69 46.84 1.02
N MET A 126 41.68 47.27 2.28
CA MET A 126 40.47 47.29 3.11
C MET A 126 39.42 48.26 2.55
N GLU A 127 39.82 49.44 2.08
CA GLU A 127 38.93 50.40 1.42
C GLU A 127 38.31 49.81 0.15
N GLN A 128 39.10 49.14 -0.69
CA GLN A 128 38.60 48.44 -1.86
C GLN A 128 37.57 47.36 -1.49
N ASN A 129 37.84 46.55 -0.46
CA ASN A 129 36.90 45.53 0.01
C ASN A 129 35.58 46.13 0.51
N VAL A 130 35.63 47.24 1.23
CA VAL A 130 34.42 47.94 1.68
C VAL A 130 33.60 48.44 0.49
N VAL A 131 34.26 49.01 -0.53
CA VAL A 131 33.58 49.45 -1.77
C VAL A 131 32.96 48.26 -2.51
N LEU A 132 33.67 47.13 -2.63
CA LEU A 132 33.13 45.92 -3.25
C LEU A 132 31.93 45.36 -2.47
N LEU A 133 31.97 45.37 -1.13
CA LEU A 133 30.83 44.95 -0.30
C LEU A 133 29.62 45.87 -0.50
N CYS A 134 29.82 47.19 -0.60
CA CYS A 134 28.75 48.13 -0.96
C CYS A 134 28.17 47.82 -2.35
N GLN A 135 29.00 47.51 -3.34
CA GLN A 135 28.54 47.13 -4.70
C GLN A 135 27.78 45.80 -4.72
N ILE A 136 28.16 44.83 -3.88
CA ILE A 136 27.44 43.55 -3.75
C ILE A 136 26.06 43.76 -3.14
N LEU A 137 25.96 44.66 -2.15
CA LEU A 137 24.69 44.99 -1.49
C LEU A 137 23.75 45.70 -2.46
N ASP A 138 24.25 46.71 -3.18
CA ASP A 138 23.46 47.50 -4.13
C ASP A 138 24.24 47.70 -5.46
N PRO A 139 24.08 46.80 -6.45
CA PRO A 139 24.84 46.85 -7.70
C PRO A 139 24.49 48.04 -8.60
N THR A 140 23.41 48.76 -8.29
CA THR A 140 22.94 49.93 -9.04
C THR A 140 23.46 51.26 -8.49
N GLN A 141 24.07 51.27 -7.30
CA GLN A 141 24.53 52.49 -6.66
C GLN A 141 25.91 52.91 -7.18
N GLN A 142 26.00 54.08 -7.83
CA GLN A 142 27.24 54.59 -8.44
C GLN A 142 28.27 55.09 -7.41
N GLN A 143 27.85 55.46 -6.20
CA GLN A 143 28.73 55.90 -5.12
C GLN A 143 28.49 55.04 -3.88
N ALA A 144 29.51 54.27 -3.51
CA ALA A 144 29.50 53.43 -2.32
C ALA A 144 29.64 54.31 -1.07
N ASP A 145 28.60 54.35 -0.24
CA ASP A 145 28.64 55.01 1.07
C ASP A 145 28.94 53.96 2.16
N PRO A 146 30.17 53.90 2.70
CA PRO A 146 30.56 52.86 3.68
C PRO A 146 29.84 52.99 5.03
N SER A 147 29.26 54.17 5.32
CA SER A 147 28.54 54.44 6.56
C SER A 147 27.16 53.77 6.65
N THR A 148 26.56 53.43 5.50
CA THR A 148 25.22 52.80 5.43
C THR A 148 25.31 51.27 5.48
N LEU A 149 26.48 50.69 5.22
CA LEU A 149 26.70 49.25 5.18
C LEU A 149 26.30 48.53 6.49
N PRO A 150 26.62 49.02 7.70
CA PRO A 150 26.21 48.37 8.94
C PRO A 150 24.68 48.33 9.13
N THR A 151 23.97 49.40 8.74
CA THR A 151 22.50 49.46 8.90
C THR A 151 21.80 48.57 7.87
N GLN A 152 22.29 48.54 6.63
CA GLN A 152 21.79 47.63 5.59
C GLN A 152 22.02 46.15 5.96
N ILE A 153 23.21 45.80 6.44
CA ILE A 153 23.50 44.42 6.88
C ILE A 153 22.60 44.02 8.05
N GLN A 154 22.36 44.92 9.01
CA GLN A 154 21.43 44.64 10.11
C GLN A 154 20.00 44.43 9.60
N ALA A 155 19.54 45.26 8.66
CA ALA A 155 18.23 45.10 8.03
C ALA A 155 18.10 43.75 7.31
N LEU A 156 19.10 43.37 6.51
CA LEU A 156 19.15 42.08 5.83
C LEU A 156 19.17 40.90 6.81
N GLN A 157 19.93 41.00 7.91
CA GLN A 157 19.93 39.98 8.95
C GLN A 157 18.55 39.83 9.58
N THR A 158 17.88 40.94 9.89
CA THR A 158 16.51 40.90 10.43
C THR A 158 15.51 40.32 9.44
N ASP A 159 15.62 40.64 8.15
CA ASP A 159 14.75 40.13 7.10
C ASP A 159 14.95 38.63 6.89
N VAL A 160 16.21 38.16 6.89
CA VAL A 160 16.53 36.74 6.79
C VAL A 160 16.00 35.97 8.00
N ASP A 161 16.16 36.49 9.21
CA ASP A 161 15.65 35.85 10.41
C ASP A 161 14.12 35.81 10.46
N GLU A 162 13.46 36.88 10.00
CA GLU A 162 12.00 36.93 9.85
C GLU A 162 11.52 35.94 8.77
N ALA A 163 12.17 35.91 7.60
CA ALA A 163 11.84 34.95 6.53
C ALA A 163 12.02 33.49 6.98
N LYS A 164 13.11 33.18 7.69
CA LYS A 164 13.32 31.86 8.30
C LYS A 164 12.21 31.50 9.28
N TRP A 165 11.79 32.46 10.10
CA TRP A 165 10.71 32.27 11.06
C TRP A 165 9.37 32.02 10.35
N GLN A 166 9.03 32.81 9.33
CA GLN A 166 7.81 32.66 8.54
C GLN A 166 7.78 31.31 7.81
N LEU A 167 8.90 30.89 7.23
CA LEU A 167 9.03 29.58 6.61
C LEU A 167 8.75 28.44 7.61
N GLY A 168 9.30 28.54 8.82
CA GLY A 168 9.04 27.59 9.90
C GLY A 168 7.55 27.53 10.28
N ALA A 169 6.90 28.70 10.42
CA ALA A 169 5.47 28.78 10.71
C ALA A 169 4.62 28.16 9.60
N LYS A 170 4.92 28.47 8.33
CA LYS A 170 4.21 27.92 7.16
C LYS A 170 4.37 26.41 7.01
N ARG A 171 5.55 25.85 7.35
CA ARG A 171 5.75 24.39 7.37
C ARG A 171 4.87 23.70 8.40
N ILE A 172 4.69 24.29 9.59
CA ILE A 172 3.80 23.75 10.63
C ILE A 172 2.34 23.81 10.18
N GLU A 173 1.93 24.95 9.60
CA GLU A 173 0.58 25.13 9.05
C GLU A 173 0.27 24.09 7.96
N LEU A 174 1.22 23.88 7.03
CA LEU A 174 1.11 22.86 5.98
C LEU A 174 0.97 21.45 6.58
N ALA A 175 1.81 21.08 7.55
CA ALA A 175 1.72 19.78 8.20
C ALA A 175 0.35 19.57 8.89
N GLY A 176 -0.20 20.61 9.50
CA GLY A 176 -1.56 20.60 10.06
C GLY A 176 -2.63 20.35 9.00
N SER A 177 -2.58 21.08 7.88
CA SER A 177 -3.53 20.92 6.77
C SER A 177 -3.46 19.52 6.12
N LEU A 178 -2.25 18.97 5.98
CA LEU A 178 -2.04 17.63 5.43
C LEU A 178 -2.61 16.55 6.36
N THR A 179 -2.44 16.72 7.68
CA THR A 179 -3.01 15.83 8.68
C THR A 179 -4.54 15.85 8.63
N GLN A 180 -5.14 17.04 8.46
CA GLN A 180 -6.59 17.18 8.28
C GLN A 180 -7.07 16.48 6.99
N LEU A 181 -6.34 16.65 5.88
CA LEU A 181 -6.65 16.00 4.62
C LEU A 181 -6.58 14.47 4.72
N LEU A 182 -5.57 13.93 5.40
CA LEU A 182 -5.47 12.49 5.65
C LEU A 182 -6.64 11.99 6.51
N LYS A 183 -7.04 12.76 7.53
CA LYS A 183 -8.18 12.43 8.39
C LYS A 183 -9.50 12.42 7.61
N THR A 184 -9.74 13.41 6.76
CA THR A 184 -10.97 13.46 5.93
C THR A 184 -10.98 12.35 4.88
N ASN A 185 -9.84 12.02 4.28
CA ASN A 185 -9.72 10.90 3.34
C ASN A 185 -10.00 9.55 4.04
N ALA A 186 -9.46 9.35 5.25
CA ALA A 186 -9.76 8.15 6.04
C ALA A 186 -11.27 8.04 6.36
N GLN A 187 -11.91 9.14 6.72
CA GLN A 187 -13.37 9.18 6.95
C GLN A 187 -14.15 8.87 5.67
N LEU A 188 -13.74 9.40 4.52
CA LEU A 188 -14.36 9.12 3.22
C LEU A 188 -14.23 7.64 2.84
N MET A 189 -13.06 7.04 3.05
CA MET A 189 -12.88 5.60 2.80
C MET A 189 -13.76 4.76 3.72
N GLN A 190 -13.86 5.10 5.00
CA GLN A 190 -14.73 4.40 5.95
C GLN A 190 -16.20 4.48 5.55
N THR A 191 -16.68 5.65 5.12
CA THR A 191 -18.07 5.82 4.68
C THR A 191 -18.32 5.08 3.36
N ALA A 192 -17.37 5.11 2.42
CA ALA A 192 -17.46 4.36 1.17
C ALA A 192 -17.54 2.85 1.41
N ILE A 193 -16.68 2.30 2.28
CA ILE A 193 -16.71 0.88 2.68
C ILE A 193 -18.06 0.54 3.29
N ARG A 194 -18.55 1.35 4.23
CA ARG A 194 -19.85 1.11 4.88
C ARG A 194 -21.01 1.14 3.88
N ILE A 195 -20.99 2.04 2.91
CA ILE A 195 -22.00 2.09 1.84
C ILE A 195 -21.93 0.83 0.98
N LEU A 196 -20.73 0.38 0.59
CA LEU A 196 -20.56 -0.86 -0.17
C LEU A 196 -21.07 -2.08 0.62
N GLU A 197 -20.75 -2.17 1.91
CA GLU A 197 -21.26 -3.21 2.80
C GLU A 197 -22.79 -3.20 2.89
N GLN A 198 -23.40 -2.02 3.06
CA GLN A 198 -24.85 -1.91 3.20
C GLN A 198 -25.60 -2.19 1.89
N VAL A 199 -25.10 -1.66 0.77
CA VAL A 199 -25.80 -1.69 -0.52
C VAL A 199 -25.55 -3.01 -1.25
N VAL A 200 -24.28 -3.40 -1.40
CA VAL A 200 -23.90 -4.58 -2.19
C VAL A 200 -24.10 -5.85 -1.36
N HIS A 201 -23.62 -5.87 -0.11
CA HIS A 201 -23.65 -7.06 0.72
C HIS A 201 -24.93 -7.16 1.58
N GLY A 202 -25.57 -6.03 1.90
CA GLY A 202 -26.76 -5.98 2.74
C GLY A 202 -28.06 -6.22 1.96
N SER A 203 -28.58 -5.20 1.27
CA SER A 203 -29.93 -5.24 0.70
C SER A 203 -30.03 -6.06 -0.59
N VAL A 204 -29.11 -5.87 -1.54
CA VAL A 204 -29.10 -6.59 -2.83
C VAL A 204 -28.79 -8.07 -2.61
N GLY A 205 -27.80 -8.39 -1.78
CA GLY A 205 -27.50 -9.77 -1.39
C GLY A 205 -28.68 -10.48 -0.72
N ARG A 206 -29.36 -9.82 0.24
CA ARG A 206 -30.55 -10.39 0.89
C ARG A 206 -31.72 -10.56 -0.08
N TYR A 207 -31.98 -9.58 -0.95
CA TYR A 207 -33.05 -9.65 -1.95
C TYR A 207 -32.83 -10.79 -2.95
N THR A 208 -31.61 -10.90 -3.51
CA THR A 208 -31.29 -11.96 -4.47
C THR A 208 -31.39 -13.35 -3.84
N ARG A 209 -30.93 -13.51 -2.60
CA ARG A 209 -31.10 -14.77 -1.84
C ARG A 209 -32.57 -15.10 -1.60
N ALA A 210 -33.36 -14.16 -1.09
CA ALA A 210 -34.78 -14.38 -0.84
C ALA A 210 -35.54 -14.71 -2.14
N ARG A 211 -35.20 -14.06 -3.25
CA ARG A 211 -35.77 -14.34 -4.57
C ARG A 211 -35.40 -15.75 -5.07
N ALA A 212 -34.15 -16.18 -4.89
CA ALA A 212 -33.72 -17.53 -5.24
C ALA A 212 -34.44 -18.60 -4.39
N GLU A 213 -34.55 -18.38 -3.08
CA GLU A 213 -35.30 -19.27 -2.16
C GLU A 213 -36.79 -19.32 -2.54
N HIS A 214 -37.40 -18.19 -2.91
CA HIS A 214 -38.78 -18.15 -3.40
C HIS A 214 -38.95 -18.95 -4.70
N LEU A 215 -38.10 -18.74 -5.71
CA LEU A 215 -38.17 -19.50 -6.95
C LEU A 215 -37.94 -21.01 -6.73
N ALA A 216 -37.05 -21.39 -5.82
CA ALA A 216 -36.83 -22.80 -5.47
C ALA A 216 -38.06 -23.44 -4.79
N THR A 217 -38.74 -22.71 -3.90
CA THR A 217 -39.99 -23.20 -3.29
C THR A 217 -41.13 -23.31 -4.30
N VAL A 218 -41.25 -22.35 -5.23
CA VAL A 218 -42.20 -22.42 -6.35
C VAL A 218 -41.91 -23.63 -7.23
N ALA A 219 -40.65 -23.86 -7.62
CA ALA A 219 -40.26 -25.00 -8.43
C ALA A 219 -40.61 -26.34 -7.78
N ARG A 220 -40.31 -26.51 -6.47
CA ARG A 220 -40.72 -27.69 -5.70
C ARG A 220 -42.25 -27.85 -5.62
N GLY A 221 -42.97 -26.74 -5.50
CA GLY A 221 -44.43 -26.74 -5.52
C GLY A 221 -45.00 -27.21 -6.86
N LEU A 222 -44.43 -26.72 -7.97
CA LEU A 222 -44.79 -27.14 -9.32
C LEU A 222 -44.44 -28.61 -9.56
N GLU A 223 -43.28 -29.08 -9.12
CA GLU A 223 -42.88 -30.48 -9.21
C GLU A 223 -43.89 -31.39 -8.49
N LYS A 224 -44.31 -31.03 -7.27
CA LYS A 224 -45.35 -31.75 -6.54
C LYS A 224 -46.69 -31.72 -7.28
N ARG A 225 -47.09 -30.58 -7.85
CA ARG A 225 -48.32 -30.47 -8.65
C ARG A 225 -48.26 -31.32 -9.91
N LEU A 226 -47.12 -31.34 -10.62
CA LEU A 226 -46.90 -32.20 -11.78
C LEU A 226 -46.95 -33.68 -11.40
N LEU A 227 -46.41 -34.04 -10.24
CA LEU A 227 -46.50 -35.41 -9.72
C LEU A 227 -47.96 -35.81 -9.42
N VAL A 228 -48.74 -34.91 -8.82
CA VAL A 228 -50.19 -35.13 -8.61
C VAL A 228 -50.91 -35.25 -9.95
N ALA A 229 -50.70 -34.32 -10.88
CA ALA A 229 -51.32 -34.34 -12.21
C ALA A 229 -50.97 -35.60 -12.99
N ARG A 230 -49.71 -36.05 -12.90
CA ARG A 230 -49.26 -37.32 -13.48
C ARG A 230 -50.02 -38.50 -12.88
N LYS A 231 -50.17 -38.54 -11.55
CA LYS A 231 -50.92 -39.61 -10.87
C LYS A 231 -52.41 -39.59 -11.22
N THR A 232 -53.03 -38.41 -11.34
CA THR A 232 -54.44 -38.31 -11.73
C THR A 232 -54.67 -38.76 -13.17
N VAL A 233 -53.80 -38.36 -14.11
CA VAL A 233 -53.88 -38.83 -15.51
C VAL A 233 -53.61 -40.33 -15.59
N ALA A 234 -52.60 -40.83 -14.85
CA ALA A 234 -52.35 -42.26 -14.77
C ALA A 234 -53.57 -43.01 -14.22
N GLY A 235 -54.23 -42.52 -13.17
CA GLY A 235 -55.46 -43.12 -12.63
C GLY A 235 -56.67 -43.06 -13.56
N GLN A 236 -56.70 -42.15 -14.55
CA GLN A 236 -57.74 -42.12 -15.59
C GLN A 236 -57.46 -43.07 -16.75
N VAL A 237 -56.19 -43.37 -17.03
CA VAL A 237 -55.78 -44.28 -18.11
C VAL A 237 -55.71 -45.73 -17.61
N TYR A 238 -55.31 -45.92 -16.37
CA TYR A 238 -55.28 -47.19 -15.66
C TYR A 238 -56.44 -47.22 -14.66
N ASP A 239 -57.65 -47.48 -15.17
CA ASP A 239 -58.77 -47.83 -14.30
C ASP A 239 -58.45 -49.14 -13.55
N GLU A 240 -58.96 -49.33 -12.34
CA GLU A 240 -58.75 -50.56 -11.55
C GLU A 240 -59.11 -51.82 -12.36
N ARG A 241 -60.16 -51.73 -13.18
CA ARG A 241 -60.57 -52.80 -14.10
C ARG A 241 -59.52 -53.07 -15.20
N ALA A 242 -58.87 -52.03 -15.72
CA ALA A 242 -57.81 -52.17 -16.71
C ALA A 242 -56.54 -52.78 -16.08
N GLU A 243 -56.20 -52.40 -14.85
CA GLU A 243 -55.09 -53.01 -14.11
C GLU A 243 -55.36 -54.49 -13.80
N GLU A 244 -56.58 -54.84 -13.37
CA GLU A 244 -57.00 -56.23 -13.16
C GLU A 244 -56.94 -57.05 -14.44
N GLN A 245 -57.40 -56.50 -15.58
CA GLN A 245 -57.31 -57.17 -16.87
C GLN A 245 -55.87 -57.34 -17.35
N LEU A 246 -55.01 -56.35 -17.16
CA LEU A 246 -53.58 -56.45 -17.50
C LEU A 246 -52.88 -57.48 -16.60
N ARG A 247 -53.24 -57.54 -15.31
CA ARG A 247 -52.72 -58.54 -14.37
C ARG A 247 -53.19 -59.95 -14.72
N GLY A 248 -54.45 -60.10 -15.10
CA GLY A 248 -55.01 -61.35 -15.64
C GLY A 248 -54.29 -61.80 -16.90
N LYS A 249 -54.16 -60.92 -17.90
CA LYS A 249 -53.41 -61.21 -19.14
C LYS A 249 -51.96 -61.55 -18.88
N LYS A 250 -51.29 -60.88 -17.93
CA LYS A 250 -49.93 -61.24 -17.52
C LYS A 250 -49.87 -62.68 -16.97
N GLY A 251 -50.80 -63.03 -16.08
CA GLY A 251 -50.91 -64.39 -15.54
C GLY A 251 -51.18 -65.43 -16.63
N GLU A 252 -52.06 -65.14 -17.58
CA GLU A 252 -52.33 -66.00 -18.75
C GLU A 252 -51.09 -66.19 -19.63
N LEU A 253 -50.35 -65.11 -19.91
CA LEU A 253 -49.12 -65.18 -20.69
C LEU A 253 -48.02 -65.96 -19.95
N GLU A 254 -47.90 -65.79 -18.64
CA GLU A 254 -46.97 -66.55 -17.80
C GLU A 254 -47.33 -68.03 -17.81
N ALA A 255 -48.61 -68.38 -17.61
CA ALA A 255 -49.12 -69.74 -17.68
C ALA A 255 -48.91 -70.36 -19.06
N ARG A 256 -49.18 -69.61 -20.13
CA ARG A 256 -48.95 -70.05 -21.51
C ARG A 256 -47.47 -70.25 -21.80
N SER A 257 -46.60 -69.35 -21.31
CA SER A 257 -45.15 -69.50 -21.45
C SER A 257 -44.63 -70.72 -20.70
N ALA A 258 -45.13 -70.98 -19.49
CA ALA A 258 -44.80 -72.17 -18.72
C ALA A 258 -45.28 -73.45 -19.40
N GLY A 259 -46.49 -73.43 -19.99
CA GLY A 259 -47.02 -74.52 -20.80
C GLY A 259 -46.17 -74.78 -22.04
N LEU A 260 -45.78 -73.73 -22.79
CA LEU A 260 -44.90 -73.84 -23.94
C LEU A 260 -43.53 -74.40 -23.56
N ARG A 261 -42.94 -73.97 -22.43
CA ARG A 261 -41.68 -74.51 -21.91
C ARG A 261 -41.80 -75.99 -21.51
N ARG A 262 -42.93 -76.41 -20.91
CA ARG A 262 -43.19 -77.83 -20.63
C ARG A 262 -43.24 -78.63 -21.91
N ARG A 263 -44.05 -78.21 -22.89
CA ARG A 263 -44.13 -78.89 -24.20
C ARG A 263 -42.78 -78.94 -24.91
N LEU A 264 -41.97 -77.89 -24.81
CA LEU A 264 -40.63 -77.88 -25.40
C LEU A 264 -39.77 -78.97 -24.75
N ARG A 265 -39.75 -79.06 -23.41
CA ARG A 265 -39.04 -80.12 -22.69
C ARG A 265 -39.56 -81.51 -23.01
N ASP A 266 -40.87 -81.70 -23.11
CA ASP A 266 -41.45 -82.99 -23.46
C ASP A 266 -41.04 -83.41 -24.88
N ARG A 267 -40.95 -82.45 -25.81
CA ARG A 267 -40.49 -82.69 -27.19
C ARG A 267 -38.98 -82.94 -27.26
N GLU A 268 -38.18 -82.23 -26.48
CA GLU A 268 -36.74 -82.48 -26.35
C GLU A 268 -36.48 -83.88 -25.79
N GLN A 269 -37.18 -84.28 -24.73
CA GLN A 269 -37.09 -85.64 -24.18
C GLN A 269 -37.54 -86.71 -25.17
N TRP A 270 -38.58 -86.42 -25.98
CA TRP A 270 -39.02 -87.33 -27.02
C TRP A 270 -37.98 -87.48 -28.14
N LEU A 271 -37.33 -86.38 -28.55
CA LEU A 271 -36.22 -86.42 -29.50
C LEU A 271 -35.02 -87.20 -28.93
N GLU A 272 -34.66 -86.98 -27.67
CA GLU A 272 -33.58 -87.71 -27.00
C GLU A 272 -33.86 -89.22 -26.91
N ARG A 273 -35.11 -89.62 -26.68
CA ARG A 273 -35.51 -91.04 -26.77
C ARG A 273 -35.33 -91.59 -28.17
N LEU A 274 -35.70 -90.85 -29.21
CA LEU A 274 -35.56 -91.27 -30.61
C LEU A 274 -34.10 -91.39 -31.07
N GLU A 275 -33.19 -90.60 -30.51
CA GLU A 275 -31.75 -90.71 -30.81
C GLU A 275 -31.13 -92.05 -30.34
N GLY A 276 -31.81 -92.78 -29.43
CA GLY A 276 -31.42 -94.12 -29.01
C GLY A 276 -32.02 -95.25 -29.86
N VAL A 277 -31.25 -96.32 -30.11
CA VAL A 277 -31.71 -97.53 -30.86
C VAL A 277 -32.95 -98.18 -30.21
N ALA A 278 -33.12 -98.04 -28.89
CA ALA A 278 -34.30 -98.52 -28.17
C ALA A 278 -35.55 -97.66 -28.42
N GLY A 279 -35.42 -96.32 -28.44
CA GLY A 279 -36.55 -95.44 -28.73
C GLY A 279 -36.93 -95.40 -30.22
N LEU A 280 -36.00 -95.71 -31.12
CA LEU A 280 -36.32 -95.91 -32.54
C LEU A 280 -37.13 -97.21 -32.76
N LYS A 281 -36.87 -98.27 -31.97
CA LYS A 281 -37.71 -99.47 -31.94
C LYS A 281 -39.08 -99.20 -31.32
N GLU A 282 -39.14 -98.51 -30.19
CA GLU A 282 -40.40 -98.15 -29.52
C GLU A 282 -41.28 -97.23 -30.40
N ALA A 283 -40.66 -96.30 -31.14
CA ALA A 283 -41.35 -95.47 -32.11
C ALA A 283 -41.80 -96.25 -33.36
N VAL A 284 -41.03 -97.24 -33.83
CA VAL A 284 -41.48 -98.15 -34.90
C VAL A 284 -42.65 -99.01 -34.40
N GLU A 285 -42.64 -99.49 -33.16
CA GLU A 285 -43.77 -100.20 -32.55
C GLU A 285 -45.00 -99.31 -32.37
N GLU A 286 -44.85 -98.06 -31.94
CA GLU A 286 -45.96 -97.09 -31.87
C GLU A 286 -46.49 -96.73 -33.26
N MET A 287 -45.62 -96.61 -34.28
CA MET A 287 -46.01 -96.39 -35.66
C MET A 287 -46.69 -97.62 -36.27
N GLU A 288 -46.26 -98.83 -35.93
CA GLU A 288 -46.94 -100.08 -36.28
C GLU A 288 -48.31 -100.17 -35.60
N ARG A 289 -48.39 -99.86 -34.29
CA ARG A 289 -49.69 -99.77 -33.58
C ARG A 289 -50.60 -98.73 -34.20
N MET A 290 -50.13 -97.52 -34.49
CA MET A 290 -50.94 -96.50 -35.17
C MET A 290 -51.32 -96.94 -36.58
N LYS A 291 -50.43 -97.64 -37.31
CA LYS A 291 -50.74 -98.16 -38.64
C LYS A 291 -51.80 -99.25 -38.57
N ASP A 292 -51.74 -100.11 -37.56
CA ASP A 292 -52.73 -101.15 -37.27
C ASP A 292 -54.06 -100.54 -36.83
N GLU A 293 -54.04 -99.48 -36.03
CA GLU A 293 -55.22 -98.72 -35.62
C GLU A 293 -55.82 -97.97 -36.80
N ILE A 294 -55.00 -97.35 -37.66
CA ILE A 294 -55.42 -96.71 -38.90
C ILE A 294 -55.99 -97.76 -39.87
N SER A 295 -55.40 -98.95 -39.97
CA SER A 295 -55.97 -100.02 -40.80
C SER A 295 -57.25 -100.57 -40.20
N ARG A 296 -57.36 -100.73 -38.87
CA ARG A 296 -58.61 -101.09 -38.19
C ARG A 296 -59.69 -100.04 -38.41
N VAL A 297 -59.38 -98.77 -38.21
CA VAL A 297 -60.31 -97.65 -38.45
C VAL A 297 -60.67 -97.61 -39.94
N LYS A 298 -59.74 -97.83 -40.87
CA LYS A 298 -60.03 -97.94 -42.31
C LYS A 298 -60.87 -99.17 -42.65
N GLU A 299 -60.68 -100.29 -41.98
CA GLU A 299 -61.49 -101.51 -42.14
C GLU A 299 -62.87 -101.38 -41.50
N GLU A 300 -62.99 -100.66 -40.39
CA GLU A 300 -64.26 -100.29 -39.75
C GLU A 300 -65.02 -99.31 -40.64
N VAL A 301 -64.36 -98.26 -41.12
CA VAL A 301 -64.90 -97.33 -42.14
C VAL A 301 -65.28 -98.11 -43.41
N GLY A 302 -64.44 -99.02 -43.89
CA GLY A 302 -64.71 -99.84 -45.08
C GLY A 302 -65.76 -100.94 -44.90
N ARG A 303 -65.98 -101.45 -43.66
CA ARG A 303 -67.10 -102.34 -43.30
C ARG A 303 -68.41 -101.54 -43.21
N LEU A 304 -68.36 -100.34 -42.65
CA LEU A 304 -69.49 -99.41 -42.64
C LEU A 304 -69.86 -98.97 -44.08
N GLU A 305 -68.90 -98.93 -45.01
CA GLU A 305 -69.12 -98.60 -46.42
C GLU A 305 -69.56 -99.78 -47.33
N ARG A 306 -69.34 -101.05 -46.95
CA ARG A 306 -69.75 -102.26 -47.73
C ARG A 306 -70.82 -103.14 -47.09
N GLY A 307 -71.29 -102.78 -45.89
CA GLY A 307 -72.41 -103.39 -45.17
C GLY A 307 -73.59 -102.45 -44.98
N GLY A 308 -73.71 -101.44 -45.85
CA GLY A 308 -74.91 -100.62 -46.05
C GLY A 308 -75.59 -100.97 -47.36
#